data_AF-A0A1M6K6X6-F1
#
_entry.id   AF-A0A1M6K6X6-F1
#
_cell.length_a   1.000
_cell.length_b   1.000
_cell.length_c   1.000
_cell.angle_alpha   90.00
_cell.angle_beta   90.00
_cell.angle_gamma   90.00
#
_symmetry.space_group_name_H-M   'P 1'
#
loop_
_entity.id
_entity.type
_entity.pdbx_description
1 polymer ?
#
loop_
_entity_poly.entity_id
_entity_poly.type
_entity_poly.pdbx_seq_one_letter_code
_entity_poly.pdbx_strand_id
1 'polypeptide(L)' 'MQFGYVLIAILINLLVGYAIGRQIGLQEGYQRGLSFGPLKMREHTYLSGKCPICSKEN' A
#
# COMPACT_ATOMS: atom_id res chain seq x y z
N MET A 1 34.95 -19.43 -14.46
CA MET A 1 33.65 -19.24 -15.14
C MET A 1 32.43 -19.61 -14.28
N GLN A 2 32.57 -20.32 -13.14
CA GLN A 2 31.41 -20.67 -12.27
C GLN A 2 30.88 -19.51 -11.40
N PHE A 3 31.74 -18.61 -10.93
CA PHE A 3 31.33 -17.49 -10.06
C PHE A 3 30.32 -16.52 -10.69
N GLY A 4 30.36 -16.36 -12.03
CA GLY A 4 29.40 -15.52 -12.75
C GLY A 4 27.96 -16.05 -12.64
N TYR A 5 27.77 -17.36 -12.77
CA TYR A 5 26.44 -17.99 -12.65
C TYR A 5 25.87 -17.87 -11.24
N VAL A 6 26.71 -17.95 -10.21
CA VAL A 6 26.29 -17.77 -8.82
C VAL A 6 25.78 -16.35 -8.58
N LEU A 7 26.51 -15.34 -9.07
CA LEU A 7 26.08 -13.94 -8.95
C LEU A 7 24.76 -13.67 -9.67
N ILE A 8 24.60 -14.23 -10.88
CA ILE A 8 23.36 -14.11 -11.66
C ILE A 8 22.20 -14.77 -10.91
N ALA A 9 22.39 -15.94 -10.33
CA ALA A 9 21.36 -16.63 -9.56
C ALA A 9 20.92 -15.83 -8.32
N ILE A 10 21.84 -15.19 -7.61
CA ILE A 10 21.54 -14.35 -6.45
C ILE A 10 20.72 -13.12 -6.88
N LEU A 11 21.13 -12.45 -7.96
CA LEU A 11 20.41 -11.30 -8.50
C LEU A 11 18.98 -11.67 -8.90
N ILE A 12 18.80 -12.80 -9.58
CA ILE A 12 17.48 -13.29 -9.99
C ILE A 12 16.59 -13.54 -8.76
N ASN A 13 17.10 -14.22 -7.73
CA ASN A 13 16.34 -14.47 -6.50
C ASN A 13 15.94 -13.16 -5.80
N LEU A 14 16.83 -12.18 -5.76
CA LEU A 14 16.54 -10.88 -5.17
C LEU A 14 15.46 -10.12 -5.95
N LEU A 15 15.51 -10.12 -7.29
CA LEU A 15 14.48 -9.50 -8.12
C LEU A 15 13.12 -10.18 -7.95
N VAL A 16 13.08 -11.52 -7.92
CA VAL A 16 11.84 -12.28 -7.76
C VAL A 16 11.23 -12.01 -6.38
N GLY A 17 12.04 -12.05 -5.33
CA GLY A 17 11.59 -11.71 -3.97
C GLY A 17 11.03 -10.29 -3.87
N TYR A 18 11.70 -9.32 -4.48
CA TYR A 18 11.23 -7.93 -4.53
C TYR A 18 9.91 -7.78 -5.30
N ALA A 19 9.77 -8.45 -6.45
CA ALA A 19 8.57 -8.39 -7.26
C ALA A 19 7.34 -8.94 -6.51
N ILE A 20 7.51 -10.11 -5.85
CA ILE A 20 6.46 -10.74 -5.04
C ILE A 20 6.10 -9.85 -3.85
N GLY A 21 7.12 -9.39 -3.09
CA GLY A 21 6.90 -8.51 -1.94
C GLY A 21 6.19 -7.21 -2.31
N ARG A 22 6.53 -6.61 -3.47
CA ARG A 22 5.86 -5.40 -3.98
C ARG A 22 4.40 -5.64 -4.33
N GLN A 23 4.06 -6.78 -4.94
CA GLN A 23 2.66 -7.10 -5.27
C GLN A 23 1.82 -7.33 -4.01
N ILE A 24 2.36 -8.06 -3.04
CA ILE A 24 1.69 -8.31 -1.76
C ILE A 24 1.51 -6.99 -0.99
N GLY A 25 2.55 -6.16 -0.91
CA GLY A 25 2.48 -4.86 -0.23
C GLY A 25 1.45 -3.91 -0.87
N LEU A 26 1.31 -3.93 -2.20
CA LEU A 26 0.30 -3.13 -2.90
C LEU A 26 -1.13 -3.62 -2.57
N GLN A 27 -1.35 -4.94 -2.57
CA GLN A 27 -2.66 -5.51 -2.24
C GLN A 27 -3.02 -5.29 -0.77
N GLU A 28 -2.08 -5.50 0.15
CA GLU A 28 -2.29 -5.25 1.58
C GLU A 28 -2.53 -3.76 1.86
N GLY A 29 -1.74 -2.87 1.25
CA GLY A 29 -1.93 -1.43 1.37
C GLY A 29 -3.28 -0.97 0.83
N TYR A 30 -3.74 -1.54 -0.28
CA TYR A 30 -5.04 -1.25 -0.87
C TYR A 30 -6.19 -1.78 -0.01
N GLN A 31 -6.11 -3.01 0.48
CA GLN A 31 -7.13 -3.60 1.37
C GLN A 31 -7.24 -2.86 2.71
N ARG A 32 -6.08 -2.53 3.31
CA ARG A 32 -6.03 -1.70 4.53
C ARG A 32 -6.55 -0.29 4.25
N GLY A 33 -6.23 0.28 3.09
CA GLY A 33 -6.75 1.58 2.65
C GLY A 33 -8.26 1.59 2.41
N LEU A 34 -8.83 0.53 1.84
CA LEU A 34 -10.27 0.38 1.59
C LEU A 34 -11.07 0.21 2.88
N SER A 35 -10.54 -0.52 3.86
CA SER A 35 -11.20 -0.72 5.15
C SER A 35 -11.06 0.51 6.05
N PHE A 36 -9.86 1.10 6.10
CA PHE A 36 -9.55 2.23 6.98
C PHE A 36 -9.93 3.59 6.38
N GLY A 37 -9.91 3.72 5.06
CA GLY A 37 -10.24 4.95 4.32
C GLY A 37 -11.61 5.54 4.64
N PRO A 38 -12.72 4.79 4.51
CA PRO A 38 -14.05 5.31 4.85
C PRO A 38 -14.20 5.62 6.34
N LEU A 39 -13.53 4.86 7.21
CA LEU A 39 -13.55 5.08 8.65
C LEU A 39 -12.84 6.40 9.01
N LYS A 40 -11.65 6.62 8.45
CA LYS A 40 -10.86 7.84 8.65
C LYS A 40 -11.50 9.07 8.02
N MET A 41 -12.18 8.91 6.88
CA MET A 41 -13.01 9.96 6.27
C MET A 41 -14.16 10.37 7.20
N ARG A 42 -14.85 9.40 7.82
CA ARG A 42 -15.93 9.68 8.79
C ARG A 42 -15.42 10.33 10.06
N GLU A 43 -14.29 9.85 10.59
CA GLU A 43 -13.61 10.46 11.74
C GLU A 43 -13.25 11.93 11.46
N HIS A 44 -12.63 12.19 10.31
CA HIS A 44 -12.27 13.56 9.91
C HIS A 44 -13.52 14.45 9.75
N THR A 45 -14.60 13.92 9.17
CA THR A 45 -15.89 14.63 9.04
C THR A 45 -16.49 14.96 10.40
N TYR A 46 -16.44 14.01 11.34
CA TYR A 46 -16.96 14.17 12.70
C TYR A 46 -16.13 15.18 13.52
N LEU A 47 -14.81 15.11 13.44
CA LEU A 47 -13.90 16.03 14.15
C LEU A 47 -13.90 17.45 13.58
N SER A 48 -14.00 17.60 12.26
CA SER A 48 -14.01 18.91 11.62
C SER A 48 -15.39 19.57 11.61
N GLY A 49 -16.45 18.84 11.93
CA GLY A 49 -17.84 19.32 11.85
C GLY A 49 -18.29 19.70 10.44
N LYS A 50 -17.46 19.42 9.41
CA LYS A 50 -17.64 19.84 8.02
C LYS A 50 -17.98 18.63 7.17
N CYS A 51 -19.18 18.64 6.60
CA CYS A 51 -19.58 17.61 5.66
C CYS A 51 -18.76 17.73 4.36
N PRO A 52 -18.00 16.71 3.92
CA PRO A 52 -17.14 16.79 2.74
C PRO A 52 -17.90 16.87 1.41
N ILE A 53 -19.22 16.62 1.42
CA ILE A 53 -20.08 16.65 0.22
C ILE A 53 -20.70 18.04 0.01
N CYS A 54 -21.13 18.70 1.09
CA CYS A 54 -21.86 19.96 1.00
C CYS A 54 -21.12 21.15 1.61
N SER A 55 -19.91 20.95 2.15
CA SER A 55 -19.08 21.97 2.82
C SER A 55 -19.82 22.80 3.88
N LYS A 56 -20.96 22.30 4.38
CA LYS A 56 -21.68 22.92 5.48
C LYS A 56 -21.06 22.47 6.80
N GLU A 57 -20.73 23.44 7.62
CA GLU A 57 -20.55 23.25 9.06
C GLU A 57 -21.92 23.00 9.69
N ASN A 58 -21.97 22.06 10.63
CA ASN A 58 -23.12 21.89 11.53
C ASN A 58 -23.05 22.91 12.66
#